data_AF-A0A6L9ITP5-F1
#
_entry.id   AF-A0A6L9ITP5-F1
#
_cell.length_a   1.000
_cell.length_b   1.000
_cell.length_c   1.000
_cell.angle_alpha   90.00
_cell.angle_beta   90.00
_cell.angle_gamma   90.00
#
_symmetry.space_group_name_H-M   'P 1'
#
loop_
_entity.id
_entity.type
_entity.pdbx_description
1 polymer ?
#
loop_
_entity_poly.entity_id
_entity_poly.type
_entity_poly.pdbx_seq_one_letter_code
_entity_poly.pdbx_strand_id
1 'polypeptide(L)'
;MALPVSDQHLQITNEIYHHRRQLAEYVTAHSINVPYWNIRYGEQGRMTCLNDNVKNIELFTLALRKAKPEIADAHALWLRDVYINLGMCTEFAVQSFAEMQRGATNLLSHEAASALNGLLERVKATLIYTDPLCQELRAHEDAITEIVVNAMYAATPFWQVRYGDAGRAACATDTRYNIAYIIDAAGRQNAQGLVIHTQWMRKFLIERGMCTAYYAQALTLLADAIVANISSQHHAQIRSINDALQAGLRHDHPFAQLIESQQATITRTVTAQHYDRAVALQQRMTRHEYANDLLYKLSFLVDAVVTGQPQIMSSHLQWVRSVLPQLNLTPADLDAELHTLAAALPTGTPDQARALLQ
;
A
#
# COMPACT_ATOMS: atom_id res chain seq x y z
N MET A 1 -8.47 48.63 2.17
CA MET A 1 -7.19 48.97 2.83
C MET A 1 -6.83 47.83 3.76
N ALA A 2 -5.65 47.21 3.59
CA ALA A 2 -5.17 46.22 4.55
C ALA A 2 -4.72 46.95 5.82
N LEU A 3 -5.11 46.44 6.99
CA LEU A 3 -4.63 46.97 8.27
C LEU A 3 -3.11 46.76 8.39
N PRO A 4 -2.37 47.66 9.05
CA PRO A 4 -0.94 47.49 9.27
C PRO A 4 -0.67 46.21 10.08
N VAL A 5 0.31 45.43 9.65
CA VAL A 5 0.80 44.24 10.36
C VAL A 5 1.52 44.70 11.63
N SER A 6 1.18 44.12 12.78
CA SER A 6 1.84 44.48 14.05
C SER A 6 3.31 44.04 14.08
N ASP A 7 4.15 44.75 14.81
CA ASP A 7 5.57 44.40 14.99
C ASP A 7 5.73 42.98 15.56
N GLN A 8 4.84 42.57 16.46
CA GLN A 8 4.78 41.21 17.02
C GLN A 8 4.55 40.15 15.93
N HIS A 9 3.65 40.41 14.99
CA HIS A 9 3.38 39.49 13.88
C HIS A 9 4.59 39.37 12.94
N LEU A 10 5.31 40.47 12.71
CA LEU A 10 6.54 40.45 11.93
C LEU A 10 7.64 39.64 12.64
N GLN A 11 7.77 39.79 13.97
CA GLN A 11 8.70 39.00 14.78
C GLN A 11 8.41 37.50 14.70
N ILE A 12 7.14 37.10 14.88
CA ILE A 12 6.70 35.70 14.78
C ILE A 12 7.07 35.11 13.42
N THR A 13 6.74 35.81 12.33
CA THR A 13 7.00 35.29 10.97
C THR A 13 8.48 35.28 10.60
N ASN A 14 9.27 36.22 11.13
CA ASN A 14 10.73 36.20 10.98
C ASN A 14 11.36 35.00 11.70
N GLU A 15 10.88 34.66 12.89
CA GLU A 15 11.38 33.53 13.66
C GLU A 15 11.13 32.20 12.93
N ILE A 16 9.91 31.98 12.43
CA ILE A 16 9.57 30.78 11.65
C ILE A 16 10.46 30.69 10.40
N TYR A 17 10.63 31.80 9.68
CA TYR A 17 11.48 31.84 8.50
C TYR A 17 12.96 31.52 8.83
N HIS A 18 13.46 32.04 9.95
CA HIS A 18 14.83 31.80 10.39
C HIS A 18 15.08 30.30 10.67
N HIS A 19 14.13 29.64 11.35
CA HIS A 19 14.24 28.22 11.73
C HIS A 19 13.75 27.24 10.64
N ARG A 20 13.31 27.73 9.47
CA ARG A 20 12.70 26.88 8.42
C ARG A 20 13.51 25.65 8.03
N ARG A 21 14.84 25.75 8.02
CA ARG A 21 15.71 24.62 7.66
C ARG A 21 15.74 23.58 8.79
N GLN A 22 15.90 23.99 10.03
CA GLN A 22 15.90 23.09 11.19
C GLN A 22 14.54 22.40 11.36
N LEU A 23 13.45 23.13 11.13
CA LEU A 23 12.11 22.55 11.07
C LEU A 23 11.99 21.51 9.94
N ALA A 24 12.45 21.83 8.73
CA ALA A 24 12.41 20.88 7.62
C ALA A 24 13.25 19.63 7.88
N GLU A 25 14.45 19.78 8.47
CA GLU A 25 15.31 18.67 8.90
C GLU A 25 14.61 17.80 9.96
N TYR A 26 13.93 18.42 10.93
CA TYR A 26 13.12 17.72 11.91
C TYR A 26 12.01 16.90 11.23
N VAL A 27 11.19 17.53 10.38
CA VAL A 27 10.08 16.86 9.68
C VAL A 27 10.61 15.69 8.84
N THR A 28 11.63 15.93 8.02
CA THR A 28 12.20 14.91 7.14
C THR A 28 12.79 13.74 7.93
N ALA A 29 13.47 13.99 9.04
CA ALA A 29 14.01 12.92 9.88
C ALA A 29 12.91 12.01 10.46
N HIS A 30 11.76 12.58 10.83
CA HIS A 30 10.66 11.81 11.41
C HIS A 30 9.78 11.13 10.35
N SER A 31 9.52 11.80 9.21
CA SER A 31 8.72 11.25 8.12
C SER A 31 9.41 10.08 7.41
N ILE A 32 10.74 10.10 7.26
CA ILE A 32 11.48 9.09 6.47
C ILE A 32 11.84 7.83 7.26
N ASN A 33 11.68 7.85 8.59
CA ASN A 33 11.86 6.65 9.39
C ASN A 33 10.84 5.54 9.08
N VAL A 34 9.81 5.83 8.27
CA VAL A 34 8.92 4.81 7.72
C VAL A 34 9.65 4.07 6.58
N PRO A 35 9.83 2.72 6.67
CA PRO A 35 10.55 1.92 5.67
C PRO A 35 10.09 2.15 4.22
N TYR A 36 8.81 2.48 4.04
CA TYR A 36 8.20 2.87 2.78
C TYR A 36 9.03 3.91 2.00
N TRP A 37 9.41 5.03 2.64
CA TRP A 37 10.08 6.14 1.95
C TRP A 37 11.49 5.78 1.50
N ASN A 38 12.24 5.15 2.38
CA ASN A 38 13.62 4.77 2.10
C ASN A 38 13.68 3.74 0.97
N ILE A 39 12.73 2.81 0.90
CA ILE A 39 12.71 1.79 -0.14
C ILE A 39 12.21 2.36 -1.47
N ARG A 40 11.19 3.22 -1.42
CA ARG A 40 10.59 3.78 -2.64
C ARG A 40 11.50 4.80 -3.33
N TYR A 41 12.21 5.63 -2.55
CA TYR A 41 12.92 6.78 -3.10
C TYR A 41 14.38 6.91 -2.65
N GLY A 42 14.83 6.13 -1.66
CA GLY A 42 16.20 6.15 -1.15
C GLY A 42 16.66 7.52 -0.67
N GLU A 43 17.97 7.74 -0.72
CA GLU A 43 18.60 9.00 -0.29
C GLU A 43 18.17 10.20 -1.14
N GLN A 44 17.96 9.98 -2.45
CA GLN A 44 17.46 11.05 -3.32
C GLN A 44 16.07 11.51 -2.87
N GLY A 45 15.20 10.57 -2.49
CA GLY A 45 13.90 10.87 -1.89
C GLY A 45 14.00 11.68 -0.62
N ARG A 46 14.98 11.38 0.23
CA ARG A 46 15.26 12.14 1.44
C ARG A 46 15.62 13.58 1.15
N MET A 47 16.51 13.81 0.19
CA MET A 47 16.90 15.16 -0.20
C MET A 47 15.73 15.93 -0.83
N THR A 48 14.92 15.28 -1.66
CA THR A 48 13.70 15.89 -2.21
C THR A 48 12.71 16.25 -1.10
N CYS A 49 12.43 15.34 -0.18
CA CYS A 49 11.54 15.58 0.96
C CYS A 49 12.01 16.76 1.82
N LEU A 50 13.32 16.86 2.09
CA LEU A 50 13.89 18.01 2.80
C LEU A 50 13.63 19.33 2.07
N ASN A 51 13.90 19.37 0.76
CA ASN A 51 13.69 20.56 -0.05
C ASN A 51 12.20 20.96 -0.10
N ASP A 52 11.31 19.99 -0.25
CA ASP A 52 9.86 20.20 -0.23
C ASP A 52 9.40 20.77 1.12
N ASN A 53 9.91 20.23 2.23
CA ASN A 53 9.57 20.74 3.56
C ASN A 53 10.08 22.16 3.80
N VAL A 54 11.28 22.51 3.32
CA VAL A 54 11.76 23.90 3.34
C VAL A 54 10.79 24.81 2.58
N LYS A 55 10.35 24.41 1.38
CA LYS A 55 9.44 25.21 0.55
C LYS A 55 8.05 25.33 1.17
N ASN A 56 7.53 24.27 1.77
CA ASN A 56 6.27 24.28 2.50
C ASN A 56 6.32 25.32 3.64
N ILE A 57 7.38 25.32 4.45
CA ILE A 57 7.53 26.28 5.56
C ILE A 57 7.67 27.71 5.04
N GLU A 58 8.41 27.95 3.95
CA GLU A 58 8.51 29.27 3.32
C GLU A 58 7.14 29.81 2.89
N LEU A 59 6.30 28.95 2.29
CA LEU A 59 4.95 29.33 1.85
C LEU A 59 3.98 29.54 3.01
N PHE A 60 4.04 28.72 4.05
CA PHE A 60 3.23 28.94 5.26
C PHE A 60 3.63 30.21 5.99
N THR A 61 4.93 30.51 6.05
CA THR A 61 5.42 31.77 6.60
C THR A 61 4.95 32.97 5.77
N LEU A 62 4.92 32.85 4.45
CA LEU A 62 4.37 33.88 3.57
C LEU A 62 2.87 34.09 3.82
N ALA A 63 2.09 33.00 3.95
CA ALA A 63 0.67 33.05 4.25
C ALA A 63 0.40 33.77 5.58
N LEU A 64 1.15 33.43 6.64
CA LEU A 64 1.10 34.13 7.91
C LEU A 64 1.44 35.61 7.73
N ARG A 65 2.61 35.93 7.17
CA ARG A 65 3.10 37.32 7.01
C ARG A 65 2.14 38.22 6.23
N LYS A 66 1.40 37.66 5.28
CA LYS A 66 0.40 38.41 4.49
C LYS A 66 -0.98 38.45 5.15
N ALA A 67 -1.18 37.75 6.26
CA ALA A 67 -2.47 37.48 6.88
C ALA A 67 -3.48 36.91 5.86
N LYS A 68 -3.00 35.99 5.02
CA LYS A 68 -3.74 35.39 3.90
C LYS A 68 -3.65 33.87 3.98
N PRO A 69 -4.44 33.23 4.87
CA PRO A 69 -4.41 31.78 5.04
C PRO A 69 -4.81 31.01 3.76
N GLU A 70 -5.55 31.64 2.84
CA GLU A 70 -5.92 31.07 1.54
C GLU A 70 -4.70 30.71 0.67
N ILE A 71 -3.54 31.35 0.88
CA ILE A 71 -2.28 30.99 0.21
C ILE A 71 -1.85 29.57 0.64
N ALA A 72 -1.96 29.26 1.93
CA ALA A 72 -1.59 27.96 2.47
C ALA A 72 -2.59 26.87 2.04
N ASP A 73 -3.89 27.21 2.02
CA ASP A 73 -4.95 26.33 1.53
C ASP A 73 -4.71 25.93 0.06
N ALA A 74 -4.49 26.93 -0.81
CA ALA A 74 -4.22 26.70 -2.22
C ALA A 74 -2.93 25.88 -2.44
N HIS A 75 -1.88 26.17 -1.67
CA HIS A 75 -0.63 25.41 -1.71
C HIS A 75 -0.83 23.95 -1.32
N ALA A 76 -1.58 23.67 -0.25
CA ALA A 76 -1.83 22.30 0.19
C ALA A 76 -2.66 21.50 -0.80
N LEU A 77 -3.68 22.11 -1.43
CA LEU A 77 -4.44 21.47 -2.50
C LEU A 77 -3.56 21.18 -3.72
N TRP A 78 -2.67 22.10 -4.09
CA TRP A 78 -1.67 21.87 -5.13
C TRP A 78 -0.71 20.72 -4.76
N LEU A 79 -0.21 20.70 -3.53
CA LEU A 79 0.72 19.68 -3.05
C LEU A 79 0.07 18.29 -3.07
N ARG A 80 -1.19 18.18 -2.64
CA ARG A 80 -1.99 16.96 -2.73
C ARG A 80 -2.04 16.45 -4.17
N ASP A 81 -2.34 17.33 -5.12
CA ASP A 81 -2.43 17.00 -6.53
C ASP A 81 -1.08 16.50 -7.08
N VAL A 82 0.02 17.14 -6.69
CA VAL A 82 1.38 16.67 -7.02
C VAL A 82 1.64 15.29 -6.43
N TYR A 83 1.30 15.06 -5.17
CA TYR A 83 1.54 13.78 -4.48
C TYR A 83 0.77 12.63 -5.14
N ILE A 84 -0.51 12.84 -5.43
CA ILE A 84 -1.36 11.83 -6.09
C ILE A 84 -0.82 11.47 -7.47
N ASN A 85 -0.34 12.45 -8.24
CA ASN A 85 0.27 12.20 -9.55
C ASN A 85 1.60 11.43 -9.46
N LEU A 86 2.29 11.50 -8.32
CA LEU A 86 3.49 10.71 -8.02
C LEU A 86 3.15 9.34 -7.40
N GLY A 87 1.86 8.99 -7.31
CA GLY A 87 1.38 7.76 -6.69
C GLY A 87 1.58 7.74 -5.18
N MET A 88 1.39 8.89 -4.52
CA MET A 88 1.36 9.08 -3.07
C MET A 88 -0.03 9.57 -2.65
N CYS A 89 -0.55 9.14 -1.49
CA CYS A 89 -1.84 9.62 -1.00
C CYS A 89 -1.74 10.93 -0.19
N THR A 90 -2.88 11.60 -0.02
CA THR A 90 -3.03 12.84 0.77
C THR A 90 -2.55 12.67 2.21
N GLU A 91 -2.68 11.47 2.78
CA GLU A 91 -2.27 11.18 4.16
C GLU A 91 -0.77 11.45 4.38
N PHE A 92 0.09 11.31 3.36
CA PHE A 92 1.50 11.66 3.50
C PHE A 92 1.73 13.17 3.70
N ALA A 93 0.93 14.03 3.07
CA ALA A 93 1.00 15.47 3.31
C ALA A 93 0.50 15.81 4.72
N VAL A 94 -0.61 15.18 5.15
CA VAL A 94 -1.17 15.34 6.50
C VAL A 94 -0.15 14.93 7.58
N GLN A 95 0.51 13.78 7.40
CA GLN A 95 1.57 13.30 8.29
C GLN A 95 2.75 14.28 8.33
N SER A 96 3.22 14.76 7.18
CA SER A 96 4.29 15.76 7.12
C SER A 96 3.94 17.04 7.88
N PHE A 97 2.70 17.52 7.75
CA PHE A 97 2.22 18.69 8.50
C PHE A 97 2.10 18.41 10.00
N ALA A 98 1.69 17.21 10.40
CA ALA A 98 1.67 16.81 11.81
C ALA A 98 3.09 16.78 12.42
N GLU A 99 4.09 16.27 11.69
CA GLU A 99 5.49 16.33 12.12
C GLU A 99 6.00 17.79 12.19
N MET A 100 5.53 18.65 11.29
CA MET A 100 5.89 20.08 11.30
C MET A 100 5.33 20.79 12.54
N GLN A 101 4.13 20.43 13.00
CA GLN A 101 3.56 20.95 14.24
C GLN A 101 4.37 20.52 15.48
N ARG A 102 4.84 19.27 15.51
CA ARG A 102 5.73 18.79 16.59
C ARG A 102 7.07 19.51 16.56
N GLY A 103 7.65 19.66 15.38
CA GLY A 103 8.89 20.42 15.18
C GLY A 103 8.74 21.88 15.63
N ALA A 104 7.64 22.53 15.28
CA ALA A 104 7.34 23.91 15.69
C ALA A 104 7.29 24.06 17.21
N THR A 105 6.61 23.13 17.89
CA THR A 105 6.50 23.10 19.36
C THR A 105 7.86 22.92 20.04
N ASN A 106 8.78 22.19 19.41
CA ASN A 106 10.09 21.88 19.98
C ASN A 106 11.15 22.95 19.67
N LEU A 107 11.02 23.70 18.58
CA LEU A 107 12.09 24.54 18.04
C LEU A 107 11.79 26.05 18.04
N LEU A 108 10.53 26.45 18.23
CA LEU A 108 10.11 27.86 18.18
C LEU A 108 9.64 28.36 19.55
N SER A 109 9.54 29.67 19.68
CA SER A 109 8.80 30.33 20.75
C SER A 109 7.34 29.87 20.78
N HIS A 110 6.70 29.95 21.93
CA HIS A 110 5.31 29.54 22.11
C HIS A 110 4.37 30.29 21.15
N GLU A 111 4.58 31.59 20.96
CA GLU A 111 3.80 32.43 20.05
C GLU A 111 3.95 32.00 18.59
N ALA A 112 5.19 31.75 18.14
CA ALA A 112 5.47 31.33 16.78
C ALA A 112 4.97 29.91 16.49
N ALA A 113 5.17 28.98 17.43
CA ALA A 113 4.62 27.63 17.36
C ALA A 113 3.10 27.65 17.30
N SER A 114 2.43 28.44 18.16
CA SER A 114 0.97 28.57 18.16
C SER A 114 0.45 29.12 16.82
N ALA A 115 1.10 30.14 16.26
CA ALA A 115 0.69 30.72 14.98
C ALA A 115 0.83 29.72 13.83
N LEU A 116 1.96 29.01 13.74
CA LEU A 116 2.19 28.00 12.71
C LEU A 116 1.24 26.81 12.88
N ASN A 117 1.05 26.31 14.11
CA ASN A 117 0.16 25.19 14.40
C ASN A 117 -1.29 25.49 14.02
N GLY A 118 -1.77 26.71 14.31
CA GLY A 118 -3.12 27.14 13.91
C GLY A 118 -3.30 27.15 12.39
N LEU A 119 -2.29 27.60 11.64
CA LEU A 119 -2.33 27.54 10.17
C LEU A 119 -2.28 26.09 9.66
N LEU A 120 -1.45 25.22 10.25
CA LEU A 120 -1.33 23.82 9.85
C LEU A 120 -2.60 23.01 10.14
N GLU A 121 -3.30 23.26 11.24
CA GLU A 121 -4.62 22.65 11.49
C GLU A 121 -5.63 23.01 10.41
N ARG A 122 -5.69 24.29 10.03
CA ARG A 122 -6.54 24.74 8.93
C ARG A 122 -6.17 24.04 7.62
N VAL A 123 -4.87 23.99 7.29
CA VAL A 123 -4.39 23.36 6.07
C VAL A 123 -4.75 21.87 6.03
N LYS A 124 -4.58 21.13 7.13
CA LYS A 124 -5.01 19.73 7.22
C LYS A 124 -6.52 19.59 7.02
N ALA A 125 -7.32 20.49 7.58
CA ALA A 125 -8.77 20.49 7.36
C ALA A 125 -9.14 20.74 5.89
N THR A 126 -8.41 21.60 5.19
CA THR A 126 -8.57 21.86 3.74
C THR A 126 -8.30 20.62 2.87
N LEU A 127 -7.46 19.69 3.34
CA LEU A 127 -7.15 18.45 2.62
C LEU A 127 -8.25 17.38 2.72
N ILE A 128 -9.21 17.53 3.64
CA ILE A 128 -10.30 16.57 3.85
C ILE A 128 -11.32 16.69 2.70
N TYR A 129 -11.58 15.59 2.01
CA TYR A 129 -12.63 15.52 1.00
C TYR A 129 -14.01 15.59 1.66
N THR A 130 -14.89 16.47 1.16
CA THR A 130 -16.27 16.61 1.64
C THR A 130 -17.26 15.66 0.97
N ASP A 131 -16.79 14.87 0.00
CA ASP A 131 -17.59 13.85 -0.67
C ASP A 131 -18.12 12.80 0.35
N PRO A 132 -19.41 12.43 0.30
CA PRO A 132 -19.99 11.51 1.28
C PRO A 132 -19.30 10.15 1.39
N LEU A 133 -18.86 9.57 0.28
CA LEU A 133 -18.12 8.30 0.32
C LEU A 133 -16.79 8.47 1.04
N CYS A 134 -16.07 9.56 0.77
CA CYS A 134 -14.79 9.83 1.44
C CYS A 134 -14.96 9.96 2.96
N GLN A 135 -16.04 10.60 3.40
CA GLN A 135 -16.38 10.74 4.83
C GLN A 135 -16.73 9.38 5.46
N GLU A 136 -17.54 8.56 4.80
CA GLU A 136 -17.86 7.21 5.30
C GLU A 136 -16.61 6.33 5.39
N LEU A 137 -15.75 6.33 4.37
CA LEU A 137 -14.49 5.57 4.37
C LEU A 137 -13.59 5.98 5.54
N ARG A 138 -13.46 7.28 5.82
CA ARG A 138 -12.66 7.78 6.95
C ARG A 138 -13.30 7.42 8.29
N ALA A 139 -14.61 7.49 8.40
CA ALA A 139 -15.34 7.15 9.63
C ALA A 139 -15.23 5.66 9.99
N HIS A 140 -15.10 4.78 8.99
CA HIS A 140 -15.02 3.33 9.16
C HIS A 140 -13.61 2.73 8.98
N GLU A 141 -12.58 3.56 8.86
CA GLU A 141 -11.21 3.14 8.51
C GLU A 141 -10.65 2.04 9.42
N ASP A 142 -10.77 2.21 10.74
CA ASP A 142 -10.24 1.22 11.70
C ASP A 142 -11.01 -0.09 11.67
N ALA A 143 -12.34 -0.05 11.57
CA ALA A 143 -13.18 -1.25 11.50
C ALA A 143 -12.90 -2.04 10.21
N ILE A 144 -12.81 -1.36 9.07
CA ILE A 144 -12.45 -1.96 7.78
C ILE A 144 -11.06 -2.58 7.88
N THR A 145 -10.08 -1.86 8.44
CA THR A 145 -8.72 -2.36 8.62
C THR A 145 -8.68 -3.64 9.44
N GLU A 146 -9.36 -3.66 10.58
CA GLU A 146 -9.42 -4.85 11.44
C GLU A 146 -10.04 -6.05 10.71
N ILE A 147 -11.15 -5.86 10.02
CA ILE A 147 -11.83 -6.92 9.25
C ILE A 147 -10.89 -7.51 8.20
N VAL A 148 -10.21 -6.67 7.42
CA VAL A 148 -9.29 -7.10 6.36
C VAL A 148 -8.12 -7.89 6.94
N VAL A 149 -7.47 -7.36 7.98
CA VAL A 149 -6.31 -8.01 8.61
C VAL A 149 -6.70 -9.36 9.21
N ASN A 150 -7.84 -9.43 9.89
CA ASN A 150 -8.36 -10.67 10.45
C ASN A 150 -8.70 -11.69 9.36
N ALA A 151 -9.38 -11.27 8.30
CA ALA A 151 -9.72 -12.13 7.18
C ALA A 151 -8.46 -12.66 6.46
N MET A 152 -7.45 -11.82 6.23
CA MET A 152 -6.18 -12.21 5.65
C MET A 152 -5.49 -13.30 6.48
N TYR A 153 -5.32 -13.08 7.79
CA TYR A 153 -4.62 -14.01 8.68
C TYR A 153 -5.43 -15.29 8.98
N ALA A 154 -6.75 -15.23 8.86
CA ALA A 154 -7.61 -16.42 8.97
C ALA A 154 -7.62 -17.27 7.69
N ALA A 155 -7.52 -16.65 6.51
CA ALA A 155 -7.64 -17.34 5.22
C ALA A 155 -6.48 -18.29 4.91
N THR A 156 -5.28 -18.02 5.43
CA THR A 156 -4.13 -18.90 5.23
C THR A 156 -3.14 -18.85 6.39
N PRO A 157 -2.68 -20.01 6.91
CA PRO A 157 -1.61 -20.08 7.90
C PRO A 157 -0.31 -19.42 7.44
N PHE A 158 -0.12 -19.24 6.12
CA PHE A 158 1.05 -18.59 5.52
C PHE A 158 1.42 -17.28 6.24
N TRP A 159 0.43 -16.40 6.47
CA TRP A 159 0.69 -15.07 7.03
C TRP A 159 1.24 -15.12 8.46
N GLN A 160 0.59 -15.90 9.32
CA GLN A 160 1.01 -16.02 10.71
C GLN A 160 2.36 -16.73 10.82
N VAL A 161 2.56 -17.83 10.07
CA VAL A 161 3.80 -18.61 10.13
C VAL A 161 4.99 -17.81 9.59
N ARG A 162 4.79 -17.01 8.53
CA ARG A 162 5.88 -16.31 7.86
C ARG A 162 6.21 -14.96 8.49
N TYR A 163 5.20 -14.20 8.92
CA TYR A 163 5.39 -12.81 9.34
C TYR A 163 4.98 -12.53 10.79
N GLY A 164 4.20 -13.42 11.42
CA GLY A 164 3.77 -13.30 12.80
C GLY A 164 3.09 -11.96 13.13
N ASP A 165 3.16 -11.56 14.39
CA ASP A 165 2.45 -10.37 14.89
C ASP A 165 3.01 -9.06 14.32
N ALA A 166 4.32 -9.00 14.05
CA ALA A 166 4.95 -7.87 13.39
C ALA A 166 4.42 -7.69 11.96
N GLY A 167 4.25 -8.80 11.22
CA GLY A 167 3.59 -8.81 9.93
C GLY A 167 2.14 -8.32 9.99
N ARG A 168 1.43 -8.69 11.05
CA ARG A 168 0.02 -8.32 11.23
C ARG A 168 -0.13 -6.82 11.45
N ALA A 169 0.76 -6.23 12.26
CA ALA A 169 0.83 -4.78 12.46
C ALA A 169 1.21 -4.03 11.18
N ALA A 170 2.16 -4.55 10.39
CA ALA A 170 2.52 -3.99 9.09
C ALA A 170 1.34 -4.05 8.11
N CYS A 171 0.64 -5.19 8.04
CA CYS A 171 -0.56 -5.36 7.22
C CYS A 171 -1.65 -4.34 7.58
N ALA A 172 -1.89 -4.09 8.88
CA ALA A 172 -2.84 -3.06 9.30
C ALA A 172 -2.44 -1.66 8.86
N THR A 173 -1.13 -1.36 8.87
CA THR A 173 -0.60 -0.08 8.37
C THR A 173 -0.81 0.06 6.86
N ASP A 174 -0.46 -0.98 6.10
CA ASP A 174 -0.63 -1.00 4.64
C ASP A 174 -2.11 -0.91 4.25
N THR A 175 -3.02 -1.54 5.00
CA THR A 175 -4.46 -1.45 4.75
C THR A 175 -4.97 -0.02 4.95
N ARG A 176 -4.55 0.69 6.01
CA ARG A 176 -4.91 2.10 6.20
C ARG A 176 -4.42 2.99 5.06
N TYR A 177 -3.19 2.79 4.59
CA TYR A 177 -2.69 3.51 3.43
C TYR A 177 -3.52 3.20 2.17
N ASN A 178 -3.89 1.94 1.93
CA ASN A 178 -4.76 1.60 0.81
C ASN A 178 -6.13 2.30 0.91
N ILE A 179 -6.73 2.40 2.10
CA ILE A 179 -7.96 3.16 2.32
C ILE A 179 -7.74 4.65 1.99
N ALA A 180 -6.62 5.24 2.41
CA ALA A 180 -6.30 6.63 2.07
C ALA A 180 -6.18 6.87 0.56
N TYR A 181 -5.56 5.94 -0.18
CA TYR A 181 -5.54 6.02 -1.65
C TYR A 181 -6.93 5.85 -2.28
N ILE A 182 -7.80 5.00 -1.71
CA ILE A 182 -9.18 4.85 -2.18
C ILE A 182 -9.98 6.14 -1.92
N ILE A 183 -9.77 6.80 -0.78
CA ILE A 183 -10.36 8.11 -0.49
C ILE A 183 -9.93 9.14 -1.54
N ASP A 184 -8.65 9.21 -1.87
CA ASP A 184 -8.16 10.12 -2.92
C ASP A 184 -8.76 9.80 -4.29
N ALA A 185 -8.83 8.52 -4.64
CA ALA A 185 -9.41 8.07 -5.91
C ALA A 185 -10.90 8.41 -6.01
N ALA A 186 -11.65 8.21 -4.92
CA ALA A 186 -13.06 8.55 -4.82
C ALA A 186 -13.29 10.06 -4.88
N GLY A 187 -12.57 10.83 -4.07
CA GLY A 187 -12.71 12.27 -3.97
C GLY A 187 -12.31 13.03 -5.23
N ARG A 188 -11.43 12.45 -6.06
CA ARG A 188 -11.06 12.98 -7.38
C ARG A 188 -11.82 12.36 -8.54
N GLN A 189 -12.59 11.31 -8.29
CA GLN A 189 -13.19 10.45 -9.33
C GLN A 189 -12.15 9.97 -10.37
N ASN A 190 -10.94 9.65 -9.89
CA ASN A 190 -9.81 9.24 -10.73
C ASN A 190 -8.91 8.25 -9.97
N ALA A 191 -8.87 7.00 -10.42
CA ALA A 191 -8.08 5.94 -9.82
C ALA A 191 -6.60 5.88 -10.29
N GLN A 192 -6.15 6.76 -11.19
CA GLN A 192 -4.82 6.67 -11.80
C GLN A 192 -3.67 6.66 -10.78
N GLY A 193 -3.70 7.58 -9.80
CA GLY A 193 -2.67 7.63 -8.74
C GLY A 193 -2.63 6.34 -7.90
N LEU A 194 -3.81 5.77 -7.62
CA LEU A 194 -3.94 4.51 -6.90
C LEU A 194 -3.47 3.30 -7.72
N VAL A 195 -3.69 3.29 -9.04
CA VAL A 195 -3.15 2.26 -9.94
C VAL A 195 -1.62 2.31 -9.98
N ILE A 196 -1.02 3.50 -10.06
CA ILE A 196 0.44 3.68 -9.99
C ILE A 196 0.97 3.14 -8.66
N HIS A 197 0.32 3.47 -7.54
CA HIS A 197 0.68 2.93 -6.23
C HIS A 197 0.60 1.39 -6.20
N THR A 198 -0.46 0.82 -6.77
CA THR A 198 -0.70 -0.63 -6.80
C THR A 198 0.37 -1.37 -7.59
N GLN A 199 0.77 -0.84 -8.75
CA GLN A 199 1.86 -1.39 -9.56
C GLN A 199 3.21 -1.34 -8.83
N TRP A 200 3.49 -0.23 -8.14
CA TRP A 200 4.68 -0.12 -7.31
C TRP A 200 4.64 -1.11 -6.14
N MET A 201 3.48 -1.25 -5.48
CA MET A 201 3.31 -2.14 -4.34
C MET A 201 3.45 -3.61 -4.73
N ARG A 202 2.96 -4.01 -5.91
CA ARG A 202 3.24 -5.34 -6.47
C ARG A 202 4.74 -5.63 -6.52
N LYS A 203 5.55 -4.71 -7.09
CA LYS A 203 7.00 -4.87 -7.16
C LYS A 203 7.63 -4.96 -5.75
N PHE A 204 7.23 -4.08 -4.85
CA PHE A 204 7.73 -4.01 -3.49
C PHE A 204 7.45 -5.28 -2.68
N LEU A 205 6.26 -5.88 -2.83
CA LEU A 205 5.87 -7.10 -2.13
C LEU A 205 6.57 -8.34 -2.71
N ILE A 206 6.79 -8.37 -4.03
CA ILE A 206 7.61 -9.40 -4.69
C ILE A 206 9.02 -9.44 -4.11
N GLU A 207 9.67 -8.28 -3.95
CA GLU A 207 10.99 -8.17 -3.33
C GLU A 207 11.02 -8.64 -1.86
N ARG A 208 9.85 -8.72 -1.20
CA ARG A 208 9.66 -9.24 0.17
C ARG A 208 9.19 -10.70 0.21
N GLY A 209 9.19 -11.37 -0.93
CA GLY A 209 8.80 -12.77 -1.05
C GLY A 209 7.29 -13.01 -0.93
N MET A 210 6.47 -12.04 -1.34
CA MET A 210 5.03 -12.23 -1.58
C MET A 210 4.74 -12.22 -3.08
N CYS A 211 3.78 -13.00 -3.55
CA CYS A 211 3.35 -12.98 -4.94
C CYS A 211 2.23 -11.96 -5.20
N THR A 212 2.04 -11.59 -6.46
CA THR A 212 0.96 -10.69 -6.92
C THR A 212 -0.43 -11.16 -6.48
N ALA A 213 -0.71 -12.47 -6.48
CA ALA A 213 -2.00 -13.01 -6.08
C ALA A 213 -2.34 -12.79 -4.61
N TYR A 214 -1.34 -12.75 -3.71
CA TYR A 214 -1.58 -12.38 -2.32
C TYR A 214 -2.07 -10.94 -2.19
N TYR A 215 -1.47 -10.03 -2.95
CA TYR A 215 -1.90 -8.64 -2.92
C TYR A 215 -3.27 -8.46 -3.58
N ALA A 216 -3.54 -9.15 -4.69
CA ALA A 216 -4.85 -9.17 -5.33
C ALA A 216 -5.97 -9.60 -4.36
N GLN A 217 -5.72 -10.66 -3.59
CA GLN A 217 -6.65 -11.12 -2.55
C GLN A 217 -6.86 -10.07 -1.46
N ALA A 218 -5.80 -9.42 -0.98
CA ALA A 218 -5.91 -8.37 0.03
C ALA A 218 -6.78 -7.20 -0.45
N LEU A 219 -6.66 -6.81 -1.73
CA LEU A 219 -7.50 -5.76 -2.33
C LEU A 219 -8.96 -6.19 -2.49
N THR A 220 -9.22 -7.45 -2.84
CA THR A 220 -10.60 -8.00 -2.85
C THR A 220 -11.20 -7.98 -1.45
N LEU A 221 -10.48 -8.47 -0.44
CA LEU A 221 -10.93 -8.45 0.95
C LEU A 221 -11.18 -7.02 1.45
N LEU A 222 -10.35 -6.06 1.04
CA LEU A 222 -10.55 -4.65 1.33
C LEU A 222 -11.83 -4.10 0.69
N ALA A 223 -12.07 -4.40 -0.59
CA ALA A 223 -13.30 -3.97 -1.27
C ALA A 223 -14.55 -4.57 -0.60
N ASP A 224 -14.51 -5.85 -0.23
CA ASP A 224 -15.60 -6.53 0.47
C ASP A 224 -15.84 -5.94 1.86
N ALA A 225 -14.77 -5.70 2.63
CA ALA A 225 -14.85 -5.07 3.95
C ALA A 225 -15.40 -3.64 3.87
N ILE A 226 -15.00 -2.86 2.87
CA ILE A 226 -15.56 -1.53 2.61
C ILE A 226 -17.06 -1.65 2.33
N VAL A 227 -17.47 -2.47 1.37
CA VAL A 227 -18.89 -2.68 1.00
C VAL A 227 -19.73 -3.13 2.19
N ALA A 228 -19.18 -3.91 3.11
CA ALA A 228 -19.88 -4.33 4.32
C ALA A 228 -20.09 -3.20 5.36
N ASN A 229 -19.31 -2.11 5.29
CA ASN A 229 -19.29 -1.06 6.32
C ASN A 229 -19.80 0.31 5.84
N ILE A 230 -20.14 0.45 4.56
CA ILE A 230 -20.59 1.73 3.99
C ILE A 230 -22.01 1.64 3.44
N SER A 231 -22.58 2.80 3.09
CA SER A 231 -23.90 2.90 2.50
C SER A 231 -23.97 2.25 1.11
N SER A 232 -25.06 1.54 0.83
CA SER A 232 -25.25 0.77 -0.41
C SER A 232 -25.21 1.59 -1.70
N GLN A 233 -25.52 2.89 -1.61
CA GLN A 233 -25.40 3.86 -2.71
C GLN A 233 -23.97 3.98 -3.26
N HIS A 234 -22.95 3.66 -2.47
CA HIS A 234 -21.54 3.79 -2.87
C HIS A 234 -20.91 2.48 -3.36
N HIS A 235 -21.61 1.34 -3.23
CA HIS A 235 -21.06 0.02 -3.56
C HIS A 235 -20.56 -0.09 -5.01
N ALA A 236 -21.24 0.55 -5.96
CA ALA A 236 -20.84 0.52 -7.37
C ALA A 236 -19.51 1.24 -7.60
N GLN A 237 -19.28 2.37 -6.93
CA GLN A 237 -18.04 3.13 -7.02
C GLN A 237 -16.86 2.35 -6.43
N ILE A 238 -17.06 1.70 -5.28
CA ILE A 238 -16.03 0.84 -4.66
C ILE A 238 -15.67 -0.34 -5.55
N ARG A 239 -16.67 -1.01 -6.15
CA ARG A 239 -16.41 -2.08 -7.13
C ARG A 239 -15.61 -1.58 -8.32
N SER A 240 -15.97 -0.42 -8.88
CA SER A 240 -15.22 0.18 -10.00
C SER A 240 -13.78 0.53 -9.63
N ILE A 241 -13.53 1.02 -8.42
CA ILE A 241 -12.17 1.28 -7.92
C ILE A 241 -11.40 -0.04 -7.78
N ASN A 242 -12.02 -1.08 -7.21
CA ASN A 242 -11.40 -2.39 -7.10
C ASN A 242 -11.10 -3.00 -8.48
N ASP A 243 -11.98 -2.86 -9.47
CA ASP A 243 -11.71 -3.35 -10.82
C ASP A 243 -10.47 -2.67 -11.43
N ALA A 244 -10.30 -1.36 -11.22
CA ALA A 244 -9.12 -0.63 -11.65
C ALA A 244 -7.84 -1.11 -10.93
N LEU A 245 -7.93 -1.40 -9.63
CA LEU A 245 -6.85 -1.98 -8.83
C LEU A 245 -6.41 -3.35 -9.37
N GLN A 246 -7.39 -4.25 -9.58
CA GLN A 246 -7.13 -5.59 -10.10
C GLN A 246 -6.52 -5.52 -11.51
N ALA A 247 -7.02 -4.61 -12.37
CA ALA A 247 -6.40 -4.36 -13.67
C ALA A 247 -4.95 -3.85 -13.55
N GLY A 248 -4.68 -2.97 -12.58
CA GLY A 248 -3.34 -2.47 -12.28
C GLY A 248 -2.34 -3.54 -11.82
N LEU A 249 -2.83 -4.65 -11.24
CA LEU A 249 -2.00 -5.79 -10.83
C LEU A 249 -1.65 -6.74 -11.98
N ARG A 250 -2.29 -6.64 -13.14
CA ARG A 250 -1.96 -7.51 -14.28
C ARG A 250 -0.59 -7.19 -14.85
N HIS A 251 0.13 -8.23 -15.25
CA HIS A 251 1.40 -8.07 -15.96
C HIS A 251 1.12 -7.92 -17.45
N ASP A 252 1.70 -6.90 -18.08
CA ASP A 252 1.70 -6.77 -19.53
C ASP A 252 2.81 -7.66 -20.12
N HIS A 253 2.63 -8.97 -20.00
CA HIS A 253 3.60 -9.96 -20.47
C HIS A 253 2.87 -11.18 -21.05
N PRO A 254 3.27 -11.68 -22.24
CA PRO A 254 2.57 -12.78 -22.91
C PRO A 254 2.44 -14.05 -22.06
N PHE A 255 3.49 -14.40 -21.30
CA PHE A 255 3.44 -15.55 -20.39
C PHE A 255 2.40 -15.37 -19.27
N ALA A 256 2.28 -14.17 -18.69
CA ALA A 256 1.31 -13.91 -17.64
C ALA A 256 -0.12 -14.03 -18.17
N GLN A 257 -0.38 -13.45 -19.35
CA GLN A 257 -1.68 -13.54 -20.03
C GLN A 257 -2.05 -14.99 -20.37
N LEU A 258 -1.07 -15.78 -20.83
CA LEU A 258 -1.26 -17.20 -21.10
C LEU A 258 -1.68 -17.94 -19.82
N ILE A 259 -0.96 -17.75 -18.71
CA ILE A 259 -1.27 -18.39 -17.44
C ILE A 259 -2.63 -17.93 -16.90
N GLU A 260 -2.94 -16.62 -16.92
CA GLU A 260 -4.23 -16.08 -16.48
C GLU A 260 -5.40 -16.72 -17.26
N SER A 261 -5.27 -16.88 -18.59
CA SER A 261 -6.30 -17.52 -19.43
C SER A 261 -6.50 -19.02 -19.15
N GLN A 262 -5.49 -19.70 -18.59
CA GLN A 262 -5.51 -21.15 -18.32
C GLN A 262 -5.62 -21.50 -16.84
N GLN A 263 -5.59 -20.50 -15.96
CA GLN A 263 -5.49 -20.65 -14.50
C GLN A 263 -6.55 -21.61 -13.94
N ALA A 264 -7.81 -21.47 -14.34
CA ALA A 264 -8.90 -22.32 -13.88
C ALA A 264 -8.77 -23.78 -14.33
N THR A 265 -8.20 -24.02 -15.52
CA THR A 265 -7.94 -25.36 -16.05
C THR A 265 -6.77 -26.00 -15.32
N ILE A 266 -5.66 -25.28 -15.17
CA ILE A 266 -4.47 -25.76 -14.46
C ILE A 266 -4.84 -26.14 -13.02
N THR A 267 -5.45 -25.21 -12.28
CA THR A 267 -5.80 -25.41 -10.87
C THR A 267 -6.74 -26.59 -10.68
N ARG A 268 -7.74 -26.75 -11.54
CA ARG A 268 -8.68 -27.87 -11.48
C ARG A 268 -7.99 -29.21 -11.72
N THR A 269 -7.10 -29.27 -12.72
CA THR A 269 -6.34 -30.48 -13.06
C THR A 269 -5.45 -30.91 -11.89
N VAL A 270 -4.65 -29.98 -11.34
CA VAL A 270 -3.75 -30.29 -10.22
C VAL A 270 -4.55 -30.66 -8.96
N THR A 271 -5.60 -29.90 -8.65
CA THR A 271 -6.50 -30.21 -7.52
C THR A 271 -7.12 -31.59 -7.64
N ALA A 272 -7.59 -31.99 -8.82
CA ALA A 272 -8.21 -33.31 -9.00
C ALA A 272 -7.23 -34.47 -8.78
N GLN A 273 -5.93 -34.27 -8.98
CA GLN A 273 -4.91 -35.32 -8.80
C GLN A 273 -4.38 -35.40 -7.37
N HIS A 274 -4.29 -34.27 -6.67
CA HIS A 274 -3.59 -34.20 -5.38
C HIS A 274 -4.50 -33.97 -4.17
N TYR A 275 -5.72 -33.47 -4.36
CA TYR A 275 -6.59 -33.12 -3.23
C TYR A 275 -6.94 -34.33 -2.35
N ASP A 276 -7.27 -35.49 -2.94
CA ASP A 276 -7.62 -36.68 -2.16
C ASP A 276 -6.44 -37.17 -1.29
N ARG A 277 -5.20 -37.00 -1.78
CA ARG A 277 -3.98 -37.29 -1.01
C ARG A 277 -3.78 -36.27 0.12
N ALA A 278 -3.98 -34.99 -0.16
CA ALA A 278 -3.94 -33.92 0.86
C ALA A 278 -4.94 -34.18 2.00
N VAL A 279 -6.17 -34.58 1.67
CA VAL A 279 -7.20 -34.95 2.65
C VAL A 279 -6.80 -36.20 3.44
N ALA A 280 -6.26 -37.23 2.77
CA ALA A 280 -5.81 -38.45 3.44
C ALA A 280 -4.67 -38.20 4.46
N LEU A 281 -3.85 -37.18 4.22
CA LEU A 281 -2.79 -36.73 5.14
C LEU A 281 -3.33 -35.84 6.29
N GLN A 282 -4.65 -35.83 6.51
CA GLN A 282 -5.35 -35.05 7.54
C GLN A 282 -5.12 -33.54 7.44
N GLN A 283 -4.85 -33.02 6.24
CA GLN A 283 -4.82 -31.58 6.05
C GLN A 283 -6.22 -31.02 6.28
N ARG A 284 -6.30 -30.03 7.18
CA ARG A 284 -7.55 -29.30 7.48
C ARG A 284 -7.90 -28.30 6.37
N MET A 285 -7.54 -28.58 5.13
CA MET A 285 -7.79 -27.71 3.98
C MET A 285 -8.99 -28.22 3.19
N THR A 286 -9.95 -27.33 2.99
CA THR A 286 -11.01 -27.47 2.01
C THR A 286 -10.41 -27.50 0.59
N ARG A 287 -11.17 -28.05 -0.35
CA ARG A 287 -10.78 -28.05 -1.78
C ARG A 287 -10.55 -26.64 -2.32
N HIS A 288 -11.28 -25.66 -1.80
CA HIS A 288 -11.12 -24.26 -2.18
C HIS A 288 -9.79 -23.68 -1.67
N GLU A 289 -9.43 -23.94 -0.41
CA GLU A 289 -8.15 -23.49 0.15
C GLU A 289 -6.96 -24.10 -0.59
N TYR A 290 -7.04 -25.39 -0.95
CA TYR A 290 -6.00 -26.05 -1.74
C TYR A 290 -5.88 -25.43 -3.15
N ALA A 291 -7.01 -25.15 -3.79
CA ALA A 291 -7.01 -24.46 -5.08
C ALA A 291 -6.37 -23.07 -4.98
N ASN A 292 -6.65 -22.29 -3.92
CA ASN A 292 -6.02 -20.97 -3.70
C ASN A 292 -4.51 -21.08 -3.49
N ASP A 293 -4.04 -22.10 -2.78
CA ASP A 293 -2.61 -22.34 -2.60
C ASP A 293 -1.88 -22.57 -3.95
N LEU A 294 -2.50 -23.33 -4.86
CA LEU A 294 -2.00 -23.48 -6.23
C LEU A 294 -1.98 -22.16 -7.02
N LEU A 295 -2.96 -21.27 -6.79
CA LEU A 295 -2.97 -19.94 -7.40
C LEU A 295 -1.78 -19.10 -6.95
N TYR A 296 -1.39 -19.18 -5.67
CA TYR A 296 -0.21 -18.48 -5.18
C TYR A 296 1.07 -19.02 -5.81
N LYS A 297 1.22 -20.36 -5.94
CA LYS A 297 2.37 -20.97 -6.62
C LYS A 297 2.47 -20.54 -8.08
N LEU A 298 1.35 -20.52 -8.80
CA LEU A 298 1.29 -19.98 -10.16
C LEU A 298 1.67 -18.50 -10.22
N SER A 299 1.21 -17.70 -9.25
CA SER A 299 1.60 -16.29 -9.18
C SER A 299 3.08 -16.09 -8.91
N PHE A 300 3.70 -16.86 -8.00
CA PHE A 300 5.15 -16.82 -7.80
C PHE A 300 5.92 -17.19 -9.06
N LEU A 301 5.45 -18.19 -9.82
CA LEU A 301 6.03 -18.57 -11.10
C LEU A 301 5.94 -17.44 -12.14
N VAL A 302 4.76 -16.83 -12.28
CA VAL A 302 4.54 -15.69 -13.17
C VAL A 302 5.44 -14.53 -12.78
N ASP A 303 5.47 -14.15 -11.51
CA ASP A 303 6.30 -13.06 -11.00
C ASP A 303 7.79 -13.33 -11.26
N ALA A 304 8.28 -14.54 -11.01
CA ALA A 304 9.67 -14.94 -11.25
C ALA A 304 10.06 -14.83 -12.73
N VAL A 305 9.20 -15.29 -13.64
CA VAL A 305 9.48 -15.25 -15.09
C VAL A 305 9.38 -13.82 -15.63
N VAL A 306 8.29 -13.09 -15.31
CA VAL A 306 8.06 -11.73 -15.84
C VAL A 306 9.13 -10.76 -15.37
N THR A 307 9.59 -10.89 -14.12
CA THR A 307 10.63 -9.99 -13.57
C THR A 307 12.06 -10.46 -13.87
N GLY A 308 12.24 -11.64 -14.48
CA GLY A 308 13.55 -12.24 -14.72
C GLY A 308 14.29 -12.64 -13.43
N GLN A 309 13.57 -12.89 -12.34
CA GLN A 309 14.11 -13.15 -11.01
C GLN A 309 13.70 -14.55 -10.52
N PRO A 310 14.43 -15.61 -10.92
CA PRO A 310 14.11 -16.99 -10.54
C PRO A 310 14.09 -17.23 -9.02
N GLN A 311 14.83 -16.40 -8.26
CA GLN A 311 14.90 -16.47 -6.81
C GLN A 311 13.56 -16.24 -6.11
N ILE A 312 12.60 -15.56 -6.75
CA ILE A 312 11.25 -15.35 -6.22
C ILE A 312 10.57 -16.71 -5.97
N MET A 313 10.59 -17.58 -6.98
CA MET A 313 9.98 -18.90 -6.89
C MET A 313 10.80 -19.83 -5.99
N SER A 314 12.12 -19.88 -6.16
CA SER A 314 12.96 -20.81 -5.37
C SER A 314 12.95 -20.47 -3.87
N SER A 315 12.94 -19.19 -3.49
CA SER A 315 12.84 -18.78 -2.09
C SER A 315 11.47 -19.13 -1.50
N HIS A 316 10.40 -19.01 -2.29
CA HIS A 316 9.07 -19.47 -1.88
C HIS A 316 9.06 -20.98 -1.63
N LEU A 317 9.57 -21.79 -2.57
CA LEU A 317 9.63 -23.24 -2.42
C LEU A 317 10.51 -23.68 -1.25
N GLN A 318 11.63 -23.01 -1.00
CA GLN A 318 12.49 -23.27 0.16
C GLN A 318 11.73 -23.01 1.47
N TRP A 319 10.96 -21.92 1.54
CA TRP A 319 10.10 -21.64 2.68
C TRP A 319 8.98 -22.69 2.83
N VAL A 320 8.31 -23.08 1.73
CA VAL A 320 7.29 -24.14 1.79
C VAL A 320 7.89 -25.42 2.38
N ARG A 321 9.07 -25.83 1.87
CA ARG A 321 9.82 -27.01 2.37
C ARG A 321 10.13 -26.93 3.86
N SER A 322 10.44 -25.75 4.40
CA SER A 322 10.76 -25.61 5.83
C SER A 322 9.53 -25.73 6.74
N VAL A 323 8.32 -25.49 6.21
CA VAL A 323 7.07 -25.59 6.96
C VAL A 323 6.29 -26.89 6.72
N LEU A 324 6.67 -27.70 5.72
CA LEU A 324 6.02 -29.00 5.43
C LEU A 324 5.84 -29.90 6.67
N PRO A 325 6.83 -30.06 7.57
CA PRO A 325 6.65 -30.92 8.75
C PRO A 325 5.53 -30.45 9.68
N GLN A 326 5.29 -29.13 9.76
CA GLN A 326 4.22 -28.55 10.56
C GLN A 326 2.83 -28.84 9.96
N LEU A 327 2.79 -29.16 8.66
CA LEU A 327 1.60 -29.50 7.88
C LEU A 327 1.44 -31.01 7.68
N ASN A 328 2.27 -31.84 8.34
CA ASN A 328 2.35 -33.29 8.13
C ASN A 328 2.59 -33.69 6.67
N LEU A 329 3.38 -32.87 5.96
CA LEU A 329 3.79 -33.11 4.58
C LEU A 329 5.27 -33.49 4.48
N THR A 330 5.61 -34.24 3.44
CA THR A 330 6.99 -34.56 3.10
C THR A 330 7.46 -33.76 1.87
N PRO A 331 8.77 -33.55 1.68
CA PRO A 331 9.30 -32.98 0.45
C PRO A 331 8.82 -33.70 -0.82
N ALA A 332 8.65 -35.03 -0.76
CA ALA A 332 8.16 -35.82 -1.89
C ALA A 332 6.72 -35.49 -2.29
N ASP A 333 5.87 -35.07 -1.34
CA ASP A 333 4.51 -34.61 -1.63
C ASP A 333 4.55 -33.29 -2.42
N LEU A 334 5.40 -32.35 -2.01
CA LEU A 334 5.60 -31.09 -2.73
C LEU A 334 6.17 -31.33 -4.12
N ASP A 335 7.21 -32.16 -4.24
CA ASP A 335 7.85 -32.43 -5.54
C ASP A 335 6.87 -33.11 -6.52
N ALA A 336 6.01 -34.02 -6.04
CA ALA A 336 4.95 -34.62 -6.85
C ALA A 336 3.91 -33.59 -7.33
N GLU A 337 3.51 -32.66 -6.46
CA GLU A 337 2.61 -31.56 -6.81
C GLU A 337 3.24 -30.64 -7.87
N LEU A 338 4.50 -30.24 -7.67
CA LEU A 338 5.22 -29.36 -8.59
C LEU A 338 5.42 -30.03 -9.97
N HIS A 339 5.67 -31.34 -10.00
CA HIS A 339 5.75 -32.10 -11.25
C HIS A 339 4.41 -32.08 -12.01
N THR A 340 3.29 -32.32 -11.31
CA THR A 340 1.95 -32.21 -11.91
C THR A 340 1.66 -30.78 -12.38
N LEU A 341 2.03 -29.76 -11.58
CA LEU A 341 1.86 -28.36 -11.96
C LEU A 341 2.65 -28.05 -13.23
N ALA A 342 3.90 -28.49 -13.32
CA ALA A 342 4.74 -28.33 -14.49
C ALA A 342 4.14 -29.03 -15.71
N ALA A 343 3.59 -30.23 -15.56
CA ALA A 343 2.92 -30.96 -16.65
C ALA A 343 1.62 -30.28 -17.11
N ALA A 344 0.90 -29.61 -16.19
CA ALA A 344 -0.34 -28.91 -16.48
C ALA A 344 -0.12 -27.54 -17.17
N LEU A 345 1.10 -27.00 -17.18
CA LEU A 345 1.38 -25.71 -17.85
C LEU A 345 1.13 -25.82 -19.36
N PRO A 346 0.46 -24.83 -19.97
CA PRO A 346 0.03 -24.89 -21.37
C PRO A 346 1.20 -24.90 -22.36
N THR A 347 0.94 -25.39 -23.56
CA THR A 347 1.88 -25.25 -24.70
C THR A 347 2.21 -23.77 -24.92
N GLY A 348 3.48 -23.46 -25.20
CA GLY A 348 3.97 -22.08 -25.31
C GLY A 348 4.49 -21.48 -23.99
N THR A 349 4.37 -22.20 -22.88
CA THR A 349 5.06 -21.86 -21.63
C THR A 349 6.59 -21.91 -21.83
N PRO A 350 7.35 -20.85 -21.46
CA PRO A 350 8.81 -20.85 -21.55
C PRO A 350 9.46 -22.00 -20.77
N ASP A 351 10.54 -22.58 -21.30
CA ASP A 351 11.26 -23.69 -20.65
C ASP A 351 11.76 -23.32 -19.24
N GLN A 352 12.19 -22.06 -19.07
CA GLN A 352 12.58 -21.53 -17.75
C GLN A 352 11.46 -21.67 -16.71
N ALA A 353 10.20 -21.48 -17.10
CA ALA A 353 9.08 -21.60 -16.17
C ALA A 353 8.91 -23.06 -15.69
N ARG A 354 9.07 -24.03 -16.59
CA ARG A 354 9.02 -25.46 -16.23
C ARG A 354 10.21 -25.85 -15.37
N ALA A 355 11.40 -25.34 -15.68
CA ALA A 355 12.61 -25.57 -14.89
C ALA A 355 12.52 -25.03 -13.46
N LEU A 356 11.76 -23.95 -13.22
CA LEU A 356 11.53 -23.41 -11.86
C LEU A 356 10.63 -24.28 -10.97
N LEU A 357 9.94 -25.26 -11.55
CA LEU A 357 9.10 -26.23 -10.83
C LEU A 357 9.78 -27.59 -10.63
N GLN A 358 11.00 -27.77 -11.14
CA GLN A 358 11.83 -28.97 -11.01
C GLN A 358 12.92 -28.72 -9.98
#